data_AF-A0A923VKG8-F1
#
_entry.id   AF-A0A923VKG8-F1
#
_cell.length_a   1.000
_cell.length_b   1.000
_cell.length_c   1.000
_cell.angle_alpha   90.00
_cell.angle_beta   90.00
_cell.angle_gamma   90.00
#
_symmetry.space_group_name_H-M   'P 1'
#
loop_
_entity.id
_entity.type
_entity.pdbx_description
1 polymer ?
#
loop_
_entity_poly.entity_id
_entity_poly.type
_entity_poly.pdbx_seq_one_letter_code
_entity_poly.pdbx_strand_id
1 'polypeptide(L)'
;MRYLKISLAALFAFIAFDSFSQGPVLTSVKGNQALKSFDKSHPGFVFGKNQSRGIIRDTLKLPFFDEFVKAGPFPDPKKWTDNQAYVNATFALSPPSYGVATLDNLNSKGNPYNTLSGKTSSRSDSLTSQPINLKTRLAGMTTVKYTPADSVYLSFFYQSQGLGDLLDNSDTLILEFKDTFKKWSRVWAVTGTKTKPFKQILQGIIDGKYLGPDFQFRFVNYTKNTGNLNQWHLDYIRINRARNRHDTLVEDLAINK
;
A
#
# COMPACT_ATOMS: atom_id res chain seq x y z
N MET A 1 62.63 -18.72 -55.97
CA MET A 1 61.44 -19.42 -55.43
C MET A 1 61.58 -19.53 -53.91
N ARG A 2 60.80 -18.76 -53.15
CA ARG A 2 60.22 -19.14 -51.84
C ARG A 2 59.44 -17.94 -51.30
N TYR A 3 58.12 -18.04 -51.40
CA TYR A 3 57.16 -17.13 -50.80
C TYR A 3 57.08 -17.45 -49.30
N LEU A 4 57.27 -16.46 -48.43
CA LEU A 4 56.88 -16.57 -47.02
C LEU A 4 55.60 -15.76 -46.82
N LYS A 5 54.47 -16.48 -46.75
CA LYS A 5 53.17 -15.93 -46.37
C LYS A 5 53.20 -15.63 -44.87
N ILE A 6 53.11 -14.36 -44.48
CA ILE A 6 52.89 -13.97 -43.09
C ILE A 6 51.37 -13.95 -42.89
N SER A 7 50.87 -14.94 -42.15
CA SER A 7 49.47 -15.03 -41.73
C SER A 7 49.24 -14.16 -40.50
N LEU A 8 48.15 -13.40 -40.54
CA LEU A 8 47.61 -12.54 -39.49
C LEU A 8 47.14 -13.39 -38.30
N ALA A 9 47.50 -13.00 -37.07
CA ALA A 9 46.84 -13.47 -35.86
C ALA A 9 46.65 -12.27 -34.91
N ALA A 10 45.52 -11.58 -35.07
CA ALA A 10 45.07 -10.59 -34.09
C ALA A 10 44.47 -11.32 -32.89
N LEU A 11 45.19 -11.32 -31.77
CA LEU A 11 44.74 -11.88 -30.50
C LEU A 11 43.70 -10.92 -29.88
N PHE A 12 42.42 -11.17 -30.11
CA PHE A 12 41.34 -10.50 -29.37
C PHE A 12 41.29 -11.07 -27.95
N ALA A 13 41.87 -10.35 -26.99
CA ALA A 13 41.67 -10.64 -25.57
C ALA A 13 40.25 -10.21 -25.18
N PHE A 14 39.32 -11.16 -25.12
CA PHE A 14 38.03 -10.97 -24.48
C PHE A 14 38.26 -10.85 -22.97
N ILE A 15 38.28 -9.62 -22.46
CA ILE A 15 38.13 -9.35 -21.03
C ILE A 15 36.66 -9.59 -20.71
N ALA A 16 36.35 -10.77 -20.18
CA ALA A 16 35.06 -11.04 -19.58
C ALA A 16 34.94 -10.19 -18.32
N PHE A 17 34.13 -9.12 -18.38
CA PHE A 17 33.63 -8.50 -17.17
C PHE A 17 32.59 -9.44 -16.57
N ASP A 18 32.97 -10.18 -15.53
CA ASP A 18 32.02 -10.87 -14.67
C ASP A 18 31.08 -9.81 -14.08
N SER A 19 29.93 -9.67 -14.71
CA SER A 19 28.81 -8.95 -14.14
C SER A 19 28.36 -9.76 -12.94
N PHE A 20 28.75 -9.35 -11.73
CA PHE A 20 28.19 -9.86 -10.49
C PHE A 20 26.69 -9.53 -10.47
N SER A 21 25.88 -10.38 -11.10
CA SER A 21 24.47 -10.45 -10.80
C SER A 21 24.37 -10.93 -9.37
N GLN A 22 23.93 -10.06 -8.46
CA GLN A 22 23.59 -10.52 -7.11
C GLN A 22 22.51 -11.59 -7.24
N GLY A 23 22.82 -12.80 -6.78
CA GLY A 23 21.81 -13.86 -6.68
C GLY A 23 20.65 -13.43 -5.78
N PRO A 24 19.54 -14.19 -5.76
CA PRO A 24 18.38 -13.83 -4.94
C PRO A 24 18.80 -13.61 -3.48
N VAL A 25 18.55 -12.41 -2.96
CA VAL A 25 18.77 -12.10 -1.55
C VAL A 25 17.68 -12.78 -0.75
N LEU A 26 18.03 -13.89 -0.10
CA LEU A 26 17.12 -14.58 0.82
C LEU A 26 16.94 -13.73 2.08
N THR A 27 15.82 -13.00 2.16
CA THR A 27 15.50 -12.20 3.34
C THR A 27 14.99 -13.09 4.48
N SER A 28 15.38 -12.78 5.71
CA SER A 28 14.88 -13.49 6.88
C SER A 28 13.36 -13.43 6.96
N VAL A 29 12.72 -14.58 7.13
CA VAL A 29 11.28 -14.70 7.40
C VAL A 29 10.88 -13.98 8.71
N LYS A 30 11.83 -13.80 9.63
CA LYS A 30 11.59 -13.24 10.97
C LYS A 30 11.46 -11.72 10.99
N GLY A 31 11.59 -11.02 9.85
CA GLY A 31 11.43 -9.56 9.79
C GLY A 31 11.73 -8.95 8.42
N ASN A 32 11.38 -7.70 8.24
CA ASN A 32 11.50 -6.99 6.96
C ASN A 32 12.86 -6.29 6.89
N GLN A 33 13.77 -6.82 6.05
CA GLN A 33 15.14 -6.32 5.95
C GLN A 33 15.24 -4.92 5.35
N ALA A 34 14.31 -4.55 4.47
CA ALA A 34 14.27 -3.20 3.91
C ALA A 34 13.93 -2.17 5.00
N LEU A 35 12.94 -2.46 5.84
CA LEU A 35 12.60 -1.62 7.00
C LEU A 35 13.74 -1.55 8.03
N LYS A 36 14.42 -2.67 8.31
CA LYS A 36 15.58 -2.70 9.21
C LYS A 36 16.75 -1.87 8.66
N SER A 37 17.01 -1.97 7.37
CA SER A 37 18.05 -1.19 6.69
C SER A 37 17.72 0.31 6.69
N PHE A 38 16.44 0.66 6.49
CA PHE A 38 15.97 2.03 6.61
C PHE A 38 16.15 2.58 8.02
N ASP A 39 15.70 1.86 9.07
CA ASP A 39 15.85 2.28 10.47
C ASP A 39 17.32 2.51 10.86
N LYS A 40 18.21 1.62 10.41
CA LYS A 40 19.66 1.76 10.62
C LYS A 40 20.27 2.98 9.92
N SER A 41 19.81 3.29 8.71
CA SER A 41 20.33 4.43 7.92
C SER A 41 19.68 5.78 8.28
N HIS A 42 18.52 5.75 8.94
CA HIS A 42 17.77 6.95 9.34
C HIS A 42 17.46 6.95 10.84
N PRO A 43 18.50 6.92 11.72
CA PRO A 43 18.30 6.91 13.15
C PRO A 43 17.50 8.14 13.60
N GLY A 44 16.45 7.93 14.38
CA GLY A 44 15.58 9.01 14.87
C GLY A 44 14.59 9.55 13.83
N PHE A 45 14.35 8.83 12.74
CA PHE A 45 13.25 9.14 11.82
C PHE A 45 11.92 9.22 12.58
N VAL A 46 11.14 10.27 12.29
CA VAL A 46 9.79 10.46 12.83
C VAL A 46 8.83 10.67 11.67
N PHE A 47 7.86 9.77 11.56
CA PHE A 47 6.84 9.85 10.53
C PHE A 47 6.04 11.16 10.64
N GLY A 48 5.84 11.86 9.52
CA GLY A 48 5.04 13.09 9.48
C GLY A 48 5.66 14.34 10.12
N LYS A 49 6.94 14.32 10.56
CA LYS A 49 7.58 15.43 11.29
C LYS A 49 7.52 16.81 10.60
N ASN A 50 7.49 16.85 9.26
CA ASN A 50 7.47 18.09 8.48
C ASN A 50 6.07 18.59 8.09
N GLN A 51 5.00 17.96 8.58
CA GLN A 51 3.61 18.35 8.27
C GLN A 51 3.14 19.60 9.04
N SER A 52 3.86 19.99 10.10
CA SER A 52 3.41 20.99 11.08
C SER A 52 3.98 22.41 10.90
N ARG A 53 4.65 22.73 9.79
CA ARG A 53 5.26 24.06 9.57
C ARG A 53 4.34 25.14 8.96
N GLY A 54 3.03 24.92 8.93
CA GLY A 54 2.06 25.95 8.58
C GLY A 54 0.73 25.68 9.28
N ILE A 55 0.29 26.62 10.12
CA ILE A 55 -1.01 26.57 10.80
C ILE A 55 -2.12 26.64 9.73
N ILE A 56 -2.61 25.49 9.26
CA ILE A 56 -4.03 25.08 9.12
C ILE A 56 -4.07 23.54 9.07
N ARG A 57 -4.76 22.92 10.05
CA ARG A 57 -5.12 21.49 10.07
C ARG A 57 -6.29 21.22 9.09
N ASP A 58 -6.14 21.58 7.81
CA ASP A 58 -7.23 21.34 6.85
C ASP A 58 -7.30 19.84 6.54
N THR A 59 -8.49 19.30 6.67
CA THR A 59 -8.82 17.94 6.24
C THR A 59 -8.68 17.85 4.71
N LEU A 60 -8.29 16.69 4.21
CA LEU A 60 -8.21 16.44 2.77
C LEU A 60 -9.57 16.66 2.10
N LYS A 61 -9.56 17.10 0.84
CA LYS A 61 -10.76 17.25 0.02
C LYS A 61 -10.78 16.16 -1.04
N LEU A 62 -11.97 15.82 -1.55
CA LEU A 62 -12.07 14.92 -2.70
C LEU A 62 -11.53 15.60 -3.98
N PRO A 63 -10.90 14.85 -4.90
CA PRO A 63 -10.65 13.40 -4.82
C PRO A 63 -9.49 13.04 -3.87
N PHE A 64 -9.62 11.89 -3.20
CA PHE A 64 -8.49 11.20 -2.57
C PHE A 64 -7.96 10.15 -3.55
N PHE A 65 -6.64 10.06 -3.71
CA PHE A 65 -6.01 9.04 -4.56
C PHE A 65 -4.63 8.67 -4.03
N ASP A 66 -4.31 7.37 -3.97
CA ASP A 66 -2.95 6.87 -3.76
C ASP A 66 -2.67 5.53 -4.44
N GLU A 67 -1.52 5.47 -5.10
CA GLU A 67 -0.96 4.35 -5.87
C GLU A 67 0.46 4.00 -5.40
N PHE A 68 0.90 4.59 -4.28
CA PHE A 68 2.13 4.23 -3.58
C PHE A 68 3.44 4.31 -4.42
N VAL A 69 3.45 5.10 -5.51
CA VAL A 69 4.62 5.27 -6.39
C VAL A 69 5.80 6.03 -5.77
N LYS A 70 5.58 6.72 -4.64
CA LYS A 70 6.66 7.45 -3.95
C LYS A 70 7.68 6.47 -3.37
N ALA A 71 8.95 6.88 -3.39
CA ALA A 71 10.02 6.11 -2.76
C ALA A 71 9.65 5.77 -1.31
N GLY A 72 9.56 4.47 -1.03
CA GLY A 72 9.23 3.92 0.27
C GLY A 72 10.30 4.19 1.33
N PRO A 73 10.18 3.60 2.53
CA PRO A 73 9.35 2.43 2.81
C PRO A 73 7.99 2.74 3.42
N PHE A 74 7.63 4.00 3.62
CA PHE A 74 6.39 4.39 4.31
C PHE A 74 5.39 5.11 3.40
N PRO A 75 4.08 5.05 3.70
CA PRO A 75 3.05 5.80 2.97
C PRO A 75 3.26 7.31 3.07
N ASP A 76 2.71 8.08 2.13
CA ASP A 76 2.80 9.54 2.18
C ASP A 76 2.09 10.08 3.44
N PRO A 77 2.80 10.74 4.38
CA PRO A 77 2.17 11.26 5.58
C PRO A 77 1.11 12.34 5.29
N LYS A 78 1.08 12.93 4.09
CA LYS A 78 0.02 13.88 3.67
C LYS A 78 -1.30 13.17 3.40
N LYS A 79 -1.28 11.85 3.22
CA LYS A 79 -2.45 11.01 2.93
C LYS A 79 -2.77 10.03 4.05
N TRP A 80 -1.76 9.64 4.84
CA TRP A 80 -1.88 8.62 5.88
C TRP A 80 -1.37 9.12 7.24
N THR A 81 -2.03 8.69 8.33
CA THR A 81 -1.70 9.08 9.71
C THR A 81 -0.72 8.13 10.38
N ASP A 82 -0.58 6.90 9.87
CA ASP A 82 0.30 5.87 10.40
C ASP A 82 1.33 5.41 9.34
N ASN A 83 2.31 4.63 9.82
CA ASN A 83 3.39 4.09 9.01
C ASN A 83 3.57 2.58 9.23
N GLN A 84 2.46 1.87 9.46
CA GLN A 84 2.48 0.43 9.69
C GLN A 84 2.49 -0.36 8.37
N ALA A 85 1.90 0.19 7.30
CA ALA A 85 2.04 -0.41 5.97
C ALA A 85 3.44 -0.17 5.39
N TYR A 86 4.00 -1.20 4.76
CA TYR A 86 5.26 -1.15 4.02
C TYR A 86 5.02 -0.85 2.54
N VAL A 87 5.46 0.33 2.08
CA VAL A 87 5.40 0.71 0.67
C VAL A 87 6.58 0.11 -0.10
N ASN A 88 6.27 -0.69 -1.11
CA ASN A 88 7.26 -1.39 -1.93
C ASN A 88 6.75 -1.70 -3.35
N ALA A 89 7.62 -2.21 -4.20
CA ALA A 89 7.30 -2.62 -5.58
C ALA A 89 7.66 -4.09 -5.86
N THR A 90 7.82 -4.90 -4.81
CA THR A 90 8.49 -6.22 -4.92
C THR A 90 7.70 -7.38 -4.35
N PHE A 91 6.82 -7.17 -3.37
CA PHE A 91 6.14 -8.27 -2.69
C PHE A 91 4.85 -8.71 -3.39
N ALA A 92 4.21 -7.80 -4.12
CA ALA A 92 2.98 -8.10 -4.85
C ALA A 92 3.26 -8.71 -6.23
N LEU A 93 2.33 -9.54 -6.71
CA LEU A 93 2.35 -10.13 -8.04
C LEU A 93 1.42 -9.36 -8.98
N SER A 94 1.98 -8.84 -10.09
CA SER A 94 1.26 -8.09 -11.13
C SER A 94 0.34 -6.99 -10.56
N PRO A 95 0.90 -6.02 -9.81
CA PRO A 95 0.12 -4.92 -9.24
C PRO A 95 -0.52 -4.04 -10.32
N PRO A 96 -1.66 -3.38 -10.02
CA PRO A 96 -2.30 -2.43 -10.93
C PRO A 96 -1.40 -1.24 -11.31
N SER A 97 -0.58 -0.77 -10.38
CA SER A 97 0.41 0.30 -10.57
C SER A 97 1.83 -0.17 -10.16
N TYR A 98 2.82 0.73 -10.19
CA TYR A 98 4.20 0.39 -9.79
C TYR A 98 4.36 0.13 -8.28
N GLY A 99 3.63 0.88 -7.44
CA GLY A 99 3.78 0.82 -5.98
C GLY A 99 2.64 0.05 -5.30
N VAL A 100 2.93 -0.59 -4.17
CA VAL A 100 1.91 -1.22 -3.33
C VAL A 100 2.13 -0.91 -1.85
N ALA A 101 1.05 -0.79 -1.09
CA ALA A 101 1.09 -0.84 0.37
C ALA A 101 0.91 -2.28 0.82
N THR A 102 1.89 -2.81 1.54
CA THR A 102 1.85 -4.17 2.10
C THR A 102 1.64 -4.14 3.61
N LEU A 103 0.70 -4.94 4.09
CA LEU A 103 0.49 -5.24 5.50
C LEU A 103 1.16 -6.59 5.77
N ASP A 104 2.32 -6.58 6.42
CA ASP A 104 3.25 -7.71 6.56
C ASP A 104 3.40 -8.28 7.98
N ASN A 105 2.58 -7.80 8.93
CA ASN A 105 2.59 -8.17 10.35
C ASN A 105 3.89 -7.81 11.07
N LEU A 106 4.55 -6.73 10.63
CA LEU A 106 5.78 -6.23 11.23
C LEU A 106 5.63 -4.75 11.55
N ASN A 107 6.23 -4.33 12.66
CA ASN A 107 6.27 -2.91 12.99
C ASN A 107 7.10 -2.12 11.97
N SER A 108 7.02 -0.79 12.05
CA SER A 108 7.72 0.13 11.15
C SER A 108 9.25 0.02 11.15
N LYS A 109 9.84 -0.78 12.05
CA LYS A 109 11.27 -1.12 12.07
C LYS A 109 11.58 -2.51 11.50
N GLY A 110 10.58 -3.17 10.93
CA GLY A 110 10.67 -4.51 10.36
C GLY A 110 10.77 -5.63 11.39
N ASN A 111 10.33 -5.41 12.64
CA ASN A 111 10.32 -6.43 13.69
C ASN A 111 8.90 -6.92 13.99
N PRO A 112 8.71 -8.19 14.37
CA PRO A 112 7.40 -8.70 14.77
C PRO A 112 6.77 -7.89 15.89
N TYR A 113 5.47 -7.65 15.82
CA TYR A 113 4.71 -7.02 16.91
C TYR A 113 4.66 -7.91 18.15
N ASN A 114 4.58 -9.22 17.94
CA ASN A 114 4.42 -10.24 18.97
C ASN A 114 5.45 -11.35 18.78
N THR A 115 5.64 -12.19 19.81
CA THR A 115 6.40 -13.43 19.68
C THR A 115 5.85 -14.29 18.56
N LEU A 116 6.75 -14.83 17.73
CA LEU A 116 6.36 -15.62 16.58
C LEU A 116 5.68 -16.92 17.00
N SER A 117 4.50 -17.17 16.44
CA SER A 117 3.68 -18.35 16.68
C SER A 117 2.69 -18.56 15.53
N GLY A 118 2.71 -19.75 14.93
CA GLY A 118 1.72 -20.15 13.92
C GLY A 118 0.35 -20.53 14.49
N LYS A 119 0.17 -20.46 15.82
CA LYS A 119 -1.07 -20.83 16.52
C LYS A 119 -1.88 -19.63 16.99
N THR A 120 -1.30 -18.44 16.98
CA THR A 120 -1.95 -17.21 17.47
C THR A 120 -2.08 -16.20 16.35
N SER A 121 -3.28 -15.63 16.22
CA SER A 121 -3.59 -14.54 15.29
C SER A 121 -3.82 -13.26 16.09
N SER A 122 -3.37 -12.13 15.57
CA SER A 122 -3.51 -10.83 16.23
C SER A 122 -3.85 -9.72 15.24
N ARG A 123 -4.38 -8.60 15.76
CA ARG A 123 -4.49 -7.36 14.99
C ARG A 123 -3.07 -6.88 14.69
N SER A 124 -2.73 -6.78 13.41
CA SER A 124 -1.38 -6.50 12.94
C SER A 124 -1.28 -5.03 12.50
N ASP A 125 -1.07 -4.80 11.22
CA ASP A 125 -0.89 -3.49 10.62
C ASP A 125 -2.22 -2.77 10.44
N SER A 126 -2.10 -1.45 10.27
CA SER A 126 -3.16 -0.64 9.69
C SER A 126 -2.62 0.40 8.73
N LEU A 127 -3.49 0.80 7.81
CA LEU A 127 -3.24 1.91 6.90
C LEU A 127 -4.39 2.89 7.05
N THR A 128 -4.18 3.93 7.86
CA THR A 128 -5.24 4.87 8.28
C THR A 128 -5.12 6.20 7.57
N SER A 129 -6.19 6.64 6.91
CA SER A 129 -6.17 7.89 6.14
C SER A 129 -6.03 9.11 7.05
N GLN A 130 -5.45 10.18 6.52
CA GLN A 130 -5.69 11.53 7.04
C GLN A 130 -7.19 11.83 7.03
N PRO A 131 -7.69 12.72 7.91
CA PRO A 131 -9.07 13.18 7.88
C PRO A 131 -9.45 13.77 6.52
N ILE A 132 -10.62 13.41 6.01
CA ILE A 132 -11.19 13.87 4.73
C ILE A 132 -12.48 14.63 5.02
N ASN A 133 -12.62 15.84 4.49
CA ASN A 133 -13.86 16.61 4.57
C ASN A 133 -14.91 15.99 3.65
N LEU A 134 -15.87 15.29 4.27
CA LEU A 134 -17.12 14.86 3.66
C LEU A 134 -18.32 15.61 4.24
N LYS A 135 -18.11 16.77 4.90
CA LYS A 135 -19.20 17.64 5.37
C LYS A 135 -19.59 18.66 4.30
N THR A 136 -18.60 19.29 3.67
CA THR A 136 -18.83 20.33 2.66
C THR A 136 -17.95 20.17 1.43
N ARG A 137 -18.44 20.69 0.30
CA ARG A 137 -17.74 20.74 -0.98
C ARG A 137 -17.98 22.05 -1.69
N LEU A 138 -17.10 22.37 -2.62
CA LEU A 138 -17.32 23.47 -3.56
C LEU A 138 -18.31 23.05 -4.66
N ALA A 139 -19.22 23.97 -4.98
CA ALA A 139 -20.11 23.96 -6.14
C ALA A 139 -19.98 25.33 -6.82
N GLY A 140 -19.08 25.42 -7.80
CA GLY A 140 -18.59 26.71 -8.30
C GLY A 140 -17.89 27.49 -7.18
N MET A 141 -18.29 28.74 -6.98
CA MET A 141 -17.78 29.61 -5.91
C MET A 141 -18.50 29.43 -4.57
N THR A 142 -19.50 28.54 -4.49
CA THR A 142 -20.30 28.33 -3.28
C THR A 142 -19.85 27.08 -2.52
N THR A 143 -19.99 27.10 -1.19
CA THR A 143 -19.79 25.92 -0.35
C THR A 143 -21.15 25.28 -0.06
N VAL A 144 -21.33 24.02 -0.45
CA VAL A 144 -22.54 23.23 -0.21
C VAL A 144 -22.23 22.02 0.66
N LYS A 145 -23.24 21.44 1.30
CA LYS A 145 -23.08 20.21 2.09
C LYS A 145 -22.95 19.01 1.15
N TYR A 146 -22.16 18.02 1.55
CA TYR A 146 -22.29 16.69 0.97
C TYR A 146 -23.61 16.07 1.42
N THR A 147 -24.19 15.28 0.53
CA THR A 147 -25.39 14.47 0.75
C THR A 147 -25.15 13.05 0.21
N PRO A 148 -25.93 12.04 0.64
CA PRO A 148 -25.88 10.71 0.03
C PRO A 148 -26.05 10.73 -1.51
N ALA A 149 -26.79 11.71 -2.06
CA ALA A 149 -26.99 11.88 -3.49
C ALA A 149 -25.71 12.28 -4.25
N ASP A 150 -24.69 12.80 -3.58
CA ASP A 150 -23.38 13.04 -4.21
C ASP A 150 -22.66 11.73 -4.58
N SER A 151 -23.14 10.57 -4.09
CA SER A 151 -22.68 9.23 -4.45
C SER A 151 -21.15 9.08 -4.36
N VAL A 152 -20.65 9.16 -3.12
CA VAL A 152 -19.21 9.03 -2.82
C VAL A 152 -18.85 7.55 -2.67
N TYR A 153 -17.82 7.10 -3.39
CA TYR A 153 -17.31 5.73 -3.32
C TYR A 153 -15.80 5.70 -3.08
N LEU A 154 -15.39 4.80 -2.19
CA LEU A 154 -14.02 4.35 -2.04
C LEU A 154 -13.82 3.10 -2.91
N SER A 155 -12.86 3.15 -3.83
CA SER A 155 -12.39 1.97 -4.54
C SER A 155 -10.94 1.66 -4.20
N PHE A 156 -10.59 0.38 -4.22
CA PHE A 156 -9.22 -0.09 -3.99
C PHE A 156 -9.04 -1.44 -4.67
N PHE A 157 -7.79 -1.80 -4.94
CA PHE A 157 -7.41 -3.14 -5.33
C PHE A 157 -6.74 -3.82 -4.15
N TYR A 158 -6.99 -5.12 -3.98
CA TYR A 158 -6.28 -5.93 -3.00
C TYR A 158 -5.80 -7.25 -3.60
N GLN A 159 -4.69 -7.76 -3.08
CA GLN A 159 -4.18 -9.09 -3.34
C GLN A 159 -3.78 -9.74 -2.01
N SER A 160 -4.22 -10.98 -1.81
CA SER A 160 -3.74 -11.84 -0.74
C SER A 160 -2.41 -12.49 -1.17
N GLN A 161 -1.51 -12.70 -0.20
CA GLN A 161 -0.28 -13.47 -0.31
C GLN A 161 0.85 -12.81 -1.11
N GLY A 162 0.65 -12.52 -2.39
CA GLY A 162 1.74 -12.08 -3.28
C GLY A 162 2.86 -13.11 -3.35
N LEU A 163 4.09 -12.70 -3.00
CA LEU A 163 5.26 -13.59 -2.85
C LEU A 163 5.40 -14.22 -1.44
N GLY A 164 4.47 -13.93 -0.52
CA GLY A 164 4.42 -14.50 0.81
C GLY A 164 3.88 -15.94 0.87
N ASP A 165 3.59 -16.39 2.09
CA ASP A 165 3.02 -17.71 2.35
C ASP A 165 1.49 -17.72 2.14
N LEU A 166 0.94 -18.91 1.95
CA LEU A 166 -0.48 -19.12 1.77
C LEU A 166 -1.24 -18.62 3.01
N LEU A 167 -2.16 -17.68 2.79
CA LEU A 167 -3.12 -17.26 3.80
C LEU A 167 -4.25 -18.29 3.91
N ASP A 168 -4.73 -18.52 5.13
CA ASP A 168 -5.91 -19.35 5.38
C ASP A 168 -7.11 -18.52 5.84
N ASN A 169 -8.23 -19.18 6.10
CA ASN A 169 -9.48 -18.52 6.46
C ASN A 169 -9.44 -17.82 7.84
N SER A 170 -8.39 -18.01 8.64
CA SER A 170 -8.18 -17.32 9.91
C SER A 170 -7.47 -15.97 9.73
N ASP A 171 -6.81 -15.76 8.58
CA ASP A 171 -6.25 -14.46 8.22
C ASP A 171 -7.35 -13.58 7.59
N THR A 172 -7.41 -12.29 7.93
CA THR A 172 -8.42 -11.38 7.38
C THR A 172 -7.84 -10.01 7.03
N LEU A 173 -8.40 -9.41 5.97
CA LEU A 173 -8.24 -8.00 5.64
C LEU A 173 -9.59 -7.32 5.79
N ILE A 174 -9.62 -6.19 6.50
CA ILE A 174 -10.83 -5.47 6.87
C ILE A 174 -10.68 -4.00 6.43
N LEU A 175 -11.76 -3.45 5.88
CA LEU A 175 -11.94 -2.02 5.70
C LEU A 175 -12.93 -1.50 6.74
N GLU A 176 -12.53 -0.46 7.46
CA GLU A 176 -13.36 0.22 8.45
C GLU A 176 -13.52 1.70 8.11
N PHE A 177 -14.71 2.23 8.38
CA PHE A 177 -15.03 3.64 8.29
C PHE A 177 -15.26 4.23 9.68
N LYS A 178 -14.75 5.44 9.90
CA LYS A 178 -14.98 6.24 11.09
C LYS A 178 -16.18 7.17 10.87
N ASP A 179 -17.18 7.06 11.72
CA ASP A 179 -18.38 7.91 11.65
C ASP A 179 -18.19 9.26 12.36
N THR A 180 -19.21 10.11 12.28
CA THR A 180 -19.25 11.43 12.94
C THR A 180 -19.15 11.36 14.47
N PHE A 181 -19.50 10.21 15.08
CA PHE A 181 -19.35 9.93 16.51
C PHE A 181 -17.97 9.35 16.86
N LYS A 182 -17.04 9.33 15.90
CA LYS A 182 -15.66 8.82 16.02
C LYS A 182 -15.58 7.30 16.24
N LYS A 183 -16.66 6.58 15.94
CA LYS A 183 -16.70 5.12 16.03
C LYS A 183 -16.26 4.48 14.71
N TRP A 184 -15.35 3.52 14.81
CA TRP A 184 -14.95 2.67 13.70
C TRP A 184 -15.96 1.55 13.50
N SER A 185 -16.41 1.34 12.27
CA SER A 185 -17.29 0.24 11.88
C SER A 185 -16.71 -0.49 10.68
N ARG A 186 -16.67 -1.83 10.74
CA ARG A 186 -16.36 -2.70 9.61
C ARG A 186 -17.41 -2.50 8.52
N VAL A 187 -16.97 -2.16 7.31
CA VAL A 187 -17.84 -1.98 6.14
C VAL A 187 -17.57 -3.02 5.05
N TRP A 188 -16.37 -3.60 5.04
CA TRP A 188 -15.99 -4.69 4.14
C TRP A 188 -14.93 -5.56 4.80
N ALA A 189 -14.90 -6.85 4.46
CA ALA A 189 -13.85 -7.77 4.89
C ALA A 189 -13.70 -8.93 3.90
N VAL A 190 -12.52 -9.54 3.92
CA VAL A 190 -12.22 -10.80 3.21
C VAL A 190 -11.32 -11.68 4.08
N THR A 191 -11.49 -12.99 3.96
CA THR A 191 -10.60 -13.98 4.58
C THR A 191 -9.49 -14.40 3.62
N GLY A 192 -8.39 -14.91 4.17
CA GLY A 192 -7.28 -15.45 3.40
C GLY A 192 -7.70 -16.57 2.46
N THR A 193 -7.17 -16.54 1.25
CA THR A 193 -7.23 -17.61 0.26
C THR A 193 -5.90 -17.69 -0.48
N LYS A 194 -5.64 -18.78 -1.22
CA LYS A 194 -4.49 -18.87 -2.14
C LYS A 194 -4.38 -17.64 -3.05
N THR A 195 -3.17 -17.25 -3.44
CA THR A 195 -2.92 -16.06 -4.27
C THR A 195 -3.91 -15.94 -5.43
N LYS A 196 -4.51 -14.76 -5.55
CA LYS A 196 -5.35 -14.37 -6.68
C LYS A 196 -4.74 -13.12 -7.33
N PRO A 197 -5.04 -12.87 -8.62
CA PRO A 197 -4.83 -11.54 -9.20
C PRO A 197 -5.47 -10.46 -8.32
N PHE A 198 -4.95 -9.24 -8.40
CA PHE A 198 -5.57 -8.12 -7.71
C PHE A 198 -7.05 -8.01 -8.05
N LYS A 199 -7.88 -7.88 -7.01
CA LYS A 199 -9.33 -7.71 -7.14
C LYS A 199 -9.72 -6.30 -6.74
N GLN A 200 -10.46 -5.63 -7.62
CA GLN A 200 -11.05 -4.33 -7.33
C GLN A 200 -12.28 -4.48 -6.43
N ILE A 201 -12.41 -3.58 -5.46
CA ILE A 201 -13.58 -3.42 -4.60
C ILE A 201 -14.07 -1.98 -4.69
N LEU A 202 -15.39 -1.80 -4.67
CA LEU A 202 -16.06 -0.50 -4.59
C LEU A 202 -16.98 -0.49 -3.37
N GLN A 203 -16.66 0.35 -2.39
CA GLN A 203 -17.40 0.54 -1.16
C GLN A 203 -18.02 1.93 -1.12
N GLY A 204 -19.35 2.00 -1.11
CA GLY A 204 -20.08 3.26 -1.01
C GLY A 204 -19.94 3.90 0.37
N ILE A 205 -19.70 5.21 0.40
CA ILE A 205 -19.80 6.08 1.58
C ILE A 205 -21.12 6.86 1.46
N ILE A 206 -22.22 6.11 1.50
CA ILE A 206 -23.57 6.60 1.16
C ILE A 206 -24.49 6.78 2.38
N ASP A 207 -24.02 6.39 3.57
CA ASP A 207 -24.71 6.64 4.84
C ASP A 207 -24.29 8.03 5.38
N GLY A 208 -25.29 8.85 5.71
CA GLY A 208 -25.10 10.20 6.21
C GLY A 208 -24.23 10.30 7.47
N LYS A 209 -24.15 9.23 8.27
CA LYS A 209 -23.28 9.18 9.47
C LYS A 209 -21.78 9.29 9.16
N TYR A 210 -21.38 9.11 7.91
CA TYR A 210 -19.99 9.26 7.46
C TYR A 210 -19.71 10.65 6.84
N LEU A 211 -20.73 11.48 6.60
CA LEU A 211 -20.61 12.80 5.98
C LEU A 211 -20.21 13.88 6.99
N GLY A 212 -19.02 13.70 7.58
CA GLY A 212 -18.43 14.56 8.59
C GLY A 212 -17.22 15.35 8.08
N PRO A 213 -16.75 16.37 8.84
CA PRO A 213 -15.62 17.20 8.43
C PRO A 213 -14.29 16.44 8.47
N ASP A 214 -14.24 15.29 9.16
CA ASP A 214 -13.03 14.53 9.44
C ASP A 214 -13.25 13.02 9.26
N PHE A 215 -13.98 12.65 8.21
CA PHE A 215 -14.13 11.24 7.83
C PHE A 215 -12.77 10.58 7.66
N GLN A 216 -12.64 9.36 8.18
CA GLN A 216 -11.44 8.55 7.99
C GLN A 216 -11.85 7.13 7.61
N PHE A 217 -10.98 6.48 6.86
CA PHE A 217 -11.05 5.04 6.64
C PHE A 217 -9.72 4.40 7.06
N ARG A 218 -9.74 3.10 7.34
CA ARG A 218 -8.52 2.34 7.51
C ARG A 218 -8.66 0.91 7.03
N PHE A 219 -7.57 0.39 6.52
CA PHE A 219 -7.38 -1.04 6.32
C PHE A 219 -6.71 -1.63 7.56
N VAL A 220 -7.12 -2.84 7.95
CA VAL A 220 -6.54 -3.57 9.08
C VAL A 220 -6.42 -5.04 8.69
N ASN A 221 -5.25 -5.65 8.87
CA ASN A 221 -5.09 -7.09 8.78
C ASN A 221 -5.11 -7.75 10.17
N TYR A 222 -5.68 -8.96 10.21
CA TYR A 222 -5.50 -9.90 11.31
C TYR A 222 -4.83 -11.12 10.75
N THR A 223 -3.65 -11.44 11.25
CA THR A 223 -2.85 -12.54 10.69
C THR A 223 -2.15 -13.33 11.77
N LYS A 224 -1.76 -14.56 11.44
CA LYS A 224 -0.89 -15.35 12.32
C LYS A 224 0.43 -14.63 12.54
N ASN A 225 0.99 -14.79 13.74
CA ASN A 225 2.26 -14.19 14.12
C ASN A 225 3.44 -14.97 13.54
N THR A 226 3.50 -15.13 12.23
CA THR A 226 4.50 -15.96 11.51
C THR A 226 5.65 -15.13 10.93
N GLY A 227 5.63 -13.82 11.13
CA GLY A 227 6.62 -12.89 10.59
C GLY A 227 6.22 -12.41 9.19
N ASN A 228 7.20 -12.20 8.32
CA ASN A 228 7.02 -11.60 7.00
C ASN A 228 6.41 -12.56 5.96
N LEU A 229 5.37 -13.33 6.33
CA LEU A 229 4.79 -14.40 5.52
C LEU A 229 3.34 -14.11 5.09
N ASN A 230 2.50 -13.71 6.04
CA ASN A 230 1.05 -13.60 5.83
C ASN A 230 0.69 -12.17 5.35
N GLN A 231 1.05 -11.87 4.10
CA GLN A 231 1.00 -10.51 3.56
C GLN A 231 -0.32 -10.19 2.85
N TRP A 232 -0.78 -8.94 2.99
CA TRP A 232 -1.85 -8.36 2.19
C TRP A 232 -1.33 -7.14 1.43
N HIS A 233 -1.66 -7.03 0.15
CA HIS A 233 -1.26 -5.90 -0.68
C HIS A 233 -2.48 -5.07 -1.06
N LEU A 234 -2.33 -3.76 -1.00
CA LEU A 234 -3.32 -2.75 -1.37
C LEU A 234 -2.72 -1.82 -2.41
N ASP A 235 -3.53 -1.46 -3.40
CA ASP A 235 -3.14 -0.50 -4.43
C ASP A 235 -4.35 0.29 -4.96
N TYR A 236 -4.08 1.40 -5.63
CA TYR A 236 -5.03 2.23 -6.38
C TYR A 236 -6.25 2.66 -5.53
N ILE A 237 -5.97 3.20 -4.35
CA ILE A 237 -7.01 3.64 -3.40
C ILE A 237 -7.54 4.99 -3.83
N ARG A 238 -8.82 5.05 -4.21
CA ARG A 238 -9.47 6.25 -4.74
C ARG A 238 -10.78 6.52 -4.02
N ILE A 239 -11.00 7.76 -3.59
CA ILE A 239 -12.32 8.26 -3.16
C ILE A 239 -12.71 9.43 -4.03
N ASN A 240 -13.89 9.36 -4.65
CA ASN A 240 -14.49 10.49 -5.33
C ASN A 240 -16.02 10.43 -5.29
N ARG A 241 -16.66 11.57 -5.58
CA ARG A 241 -18.11 11.71 -5.77
C ARG A 241 -18.53 11.32 -7.18
N ALA A 242 -19.83 11.23 -7.42
CA ALA A 242 -20.44 10.87 -8.70
C ALA A 242 -19.98 9.51 -9.23
N ARG A 243 -19.73 8.57 -8.31
CA ARG A 243 -19.32 7.19 -8.61
C ARG A 243 -20.43 6.21 -8.23
N ASN A 244 -20.36 4.98 -8.70
CA ASN A 244 -21.28 3.91 -8.28
C ASN A 244 -20.56 2.55 -8.27
N ARG A 245 -21.23 1.49 -7.82
CA ARG A 245 -20.67 0.12 -7.72
C ARG A 245 -20.16 -0.49 -9.03
N HIS A 246 -20.52 0.07 -10.18
CA HIS A 246 -20.08 -0.34 -11.51
C HIS A 246 -18.98 0.53 -12.09
N ASP A 247 -18.49 1.54 -11.37
CA ASP A 247 -17.40 2.42 -11.79
C ASP A 247 -16.03 1.73 -11.66
N THR A 248 -15.85 0.63 -12.39
CA THR A 248 -14.68 -0.25 -12.37
C THR A 248 -13.58 0.21 -13.33
N LEU A 249 -13.80 1.27 -14.10
CA LEU A 249 -12.81 1.78 -15.04
C LEU A 249 -11.62 2.35 -14.27
N VAL A 250 -10.43 1.87 -14.64
CA VAL A 250 -9.16 2.40 -14.17
C VAL A 250 -8.66 3.35 -15.24
N GLU A 251 -8.82 4.65 -14.99
CA GLU A 251 -8.16 5.67 -15.80
C GLU A 251 -6.71 5.79 -15.31
N ASP A 252 -5.83 4.97 -15.86
CA ASP A 252 -4.39 5.11 -15.72
C ASP A 252 -3.78 5.36 -17.10
N LEU A 253 -3.06 6.47 -17.25
CA LEU A 253 -2.34 6.81 -18.49
C LEU A 253 -0.94 6.17 -18.53
N ALA A 254 -0.46 5.59 -17.42
CA ALA A 254 0.93 5.23 -17.24
C ALA A 254 1.27 3.76 -17.56
N ILE A 255 0.29 2.86 -17.63
CA ILE A 255 0.55 1.44 -17.95
C ILE A 255 -0.37 0.97 -19.07
N ASN A 256 0.05 1.19 -20.32
CA ASN A 256 -0.43 0.39 -21.43
C ASN A 256 0.25 -0.99 -21.36
N LYS A 257 -0.55 -2.05 -21.48
CA LYS A 257 -0.10 -3.45 -21.48
C LYS A 257 0.95 -3.75 -22.54
#